data_AF-A0A1G0JF26-F1
#
_entry.id   AF-A0A1G0JF26-F1
#
_cell.length_a   1.000
_cell.length_b   1.000
_cell.length_c   1.000
_cell.angle_alpha   90.00
_cell.angle_beta   90.00
_cell.angle_gamma   90.00
#
_symmetry.space_group_name_H-M   'P 1'
#
loop_
_entity.id
_entity.type
_entity.pdbx_description
1 polymer ?
#
loop_
_entity_poly.entity_id
_entity_poly.type
_entity_poly.pdbx_seq_one_letter_code
_entity_poly.pdbx_strand_id
1 'polypeptide(L)' 'MSTVDLEALENAAMALSESERAKLASALVASLDGPSETEVAKAWDIEICRRINEIEAGKAQLLDVDDVLAKARARLGS' A
#
# COMPACT_ATOMS: atom_id res chain seq x y z
N MET A 1 -20.94 23.86 4.24
CA MET A 1 -19.80 22.94 4.36
C MET A 1 -19.63 22.64 5.83
N SER A 2 -19.98 21.44 6.29
CA SER A 2 -19.84 21.09 7.70
C SER A 2 -18.36 20.97 8.04
N THR A 3 -17.88 21.89 8.85
CA THR A 3 -16.54 21.92 9.43
C THR A 3 -16.49 20.91 10.57
N VAL A 4 -16.37 19.63 10.24
CA VAL A 4 -15.96 18.65 11.26
C VAL A 4 -14.53 19.02 11.63
N ASP A 5 -14.31 19.34 12.90
CA ASP A 5 -12.99 19.63 13.43
C ASP A 5 -12.13 18.35 13.36
N LEU A 6 -10.97 18.46 12.71
CA LEU A 6 -10.08 17.32 12.48
C LEU A 6 -9.62 16.72 13.81
N GLU A 7 -9.32 17.56 14.80
CA GLU A 7 -8.87 17.12 16.12
C GLU A 7 -9.97 16.34 16.85
N ALA A 8 -11.23 16.79 16.76
CA ALA A 8 -12.36 16.07 17.31
C ALA A 8 -12.59 14.72 16.63
N LEU A 9 -12.39 14.63 15.30
CA LEU A 9 -12.52 13.40 14.54
C LEU A 9 -11.40 12.40 14.86
N GLU A 10 -10.16 12.87 14.97
CA GLU A 10 -9.02 12.06 15.38
C GLU A 10 -9.23 11.47 16.78
N ASN A 11 -9.67 12.29 17.74
CA ASN A 11 -10.00 11.82 19.08
C ASN A 11 -11.12 10.76 19.08
N ALA A 12 -12.17 10.97 18.29
CA ALA A 12 -13.24 9.99 18.13
C ALA A 12 -12.76 8.68 17.49
N ALA A 13 -11.89 8.77 16.47
CA ALA A 13 -11.29 7.60 15.83
C ALA A 13 -10.39 6.82 16.79
N MET A 14 -9.62 7.51 17.64
CA MET A 14 -8.75 6.87 18.64
C MET A 14 -9.52 6.15 19.74
N ALA A 15 -10.78 6.53 20.00
CA ALA A 15 -11.67 5.85 20.96
C ALA A 15 -12.25 4.52 20.44
N LEU A 16 -12.15 4.25 19.13
CA LEU A 16 -12.61 2.99 18.52
C LEU A 16 -11.72 1.81 18.90
N SER A 17 -12.24 0.58 18.77
CA SER A 17 -11.41 -0.63 18.88
C SER A 17 -10.37 -0.71 17.76
N GLU A 18 -9.32 -1.49 17.94
CA GLU A 18 -8.26 -1.65 16.94
C GLU A 18 -8.81 -2.09 15.57
N SER A 19 -9.75 -3.04 15.56
CA SER A 19 -10.37 -3.54 14.32
C SER A 19 -11.17 -2.45 13.61
N GLU A 20 -11.87 -1.59 14.34
CA GLU A 20 -12.66 -0.50 13.78
C GLU A 20 -11.74 0.61 13.25
N ARG A 21 -10.66 0.93 13.96
CA ARG A 21 -9.62 1.85 13.48
C ARG A 21 -8.97 1.35 12.21
N ALA A 22 -8.62 0.07 12.12
CA ALA A 22 -8.05 -0.52 10.91
C ALA A 22 -9.00 -0.41 9.72
N LYS A 23 -10.29 -0.68 9.94
CA LYS A 23 -11.33 -0.53 8.91
C LYS A 23 -11.48 0.93 8.45
N LEU A 24 -11.51 1.87 9.40
CA LEU A 24 -11.60 3.31 9.09
C LEU A 24 -10.37 3.80 8.33
N ALA A 25 -9.16 3.43 8.77
CA ALA A 25 -7.91 3.77 8.10
C ALA A 25 -7.88 3.23 6.66
N SER A 26 -8.30 1.97 6.44
CA SER A 26 -8.40 1.40 5.09
C SER A 26 -9.36 2.17 4.20
N ALA A 27 -10.53 2.57 4.71
CA ALA A 27 -11.50 3.36 3.94
C ALA A 27 -10.97 4.77 3.61
N LEU A 28 -10.28 5.41 4.56
CA LEU A 28 -9.67 6.73 4.34
C LEU A 28 -8.55 6.66 3.31
N VAL A 29 -7.66 5.68 3.40
CA VAL A 29 -6.59 5.47 2.41
C VAL A 29 -7.21 5.23 1.02
N ALA A 30 -8.22 4.37 0.90
CA ALA A 30 -8.91 4.14 -0.37
C ALA A 30 -9.60 5.39 -0.92
N SER A 31 -10.02 6.33 -0.05
CA SER A 31 -10.60 7.60 -0.49
C SER A 31 -9.57 8.59 -1.06
N LEU A 32 -8.27 8.39 -0.74
CA LEU A 32 -7.16 9.17 -1.28
C LEU A 32 -6.67 8.62 -2.62
N ASP A 33 -7.06 7.40 -2.98
CA ASP A 33 -6.79 6.87 -4.31
C ASP A 33 -7.53 7.76 -5.33
N GLY A 34 -6.74 8.48 -6.12
CA GLY A 34 -7.25 9.31 -7.21
C GLY A 34 -8.01 8.47 -8.25
N PRO A 35 -8.64 9.11 -9.25
CA PRO A 35 -9.22 8.37 -10.36
C PRO A 35 -8.18 7.40 -10.92
N SER A 36 -8.55 6.13 -11.08
CA SER A 36 -7.65 5.11 -11.61
C SER A 36 -7.06 5.62 -12.93
N GLU A 37 -5.77 5.89 -12.91
CA GLU A 37 -5.03 6.21 -14.12
C GLU A 37 -4.91 4.91 -14.91
N THR A 38 -5.87 4.69 -15.82
CA THR A 38 -5.97 3.47 -16.62
C THR A 38 -4.65 3.15 -17.35
N GLU A 39 -3.88 4.18 -17.71
CA GLU A 39 -2.56 4.02 -18.33
C GLU A 39 -1.50 3.54 -17.33
N VAL A 40 -1.56 3.97 -16.07
CA VAL A 40 -0.69 3.46 -15.00
C VAL A 40 -0.99 1.98 -14.72
N ALA A 41 -2.28 1.61 -14.64
CA ALA A 41 -2.68 0.21 -14.48
C ALA A 41 -2.17 -0.68 -15.62
N LYS A 42 -2.37 -0.25 -16.88
CA LYS A 42 -1.83 -0.95 -18.05
C LYS A 42 -0.30 -1.06 -18.05
N ALA A 43 0.40 0.00 -17.65
CA ALA A 43 1.86 -0.02 -17.56
C ALA A 43 2.34 -1.03 -16.50
N TRP A 44 1.62 -1.14 -15.38
CA TRP A 44 1.88 -2.15 -14.35
C TRP A 44 1.62 -3.57 -14.87
N ASP A 45 0.53 -3.81 -15.59
CA ASP A 45 0.24 -5.12 -16.17
C ASP A 45 1.36 -5.58 -17.12
N ILE A 46 1.81 -4.68 -18.01
CA ILE A 46 2.93 -4.93 -18.93
C ILE A 46 4.20 -5.28 -18.15
N GLU A 47 4.51 -4.51 -17.11
CA GLU A 47 5.72 -4.72 -16.30
C GLU A 47 5.67 -6.03 -15.51
N ILE A 48 4.51 -6.41 -14.97
CA ILE A 48 4.32 -7.68 -14.26
C ILE A 48 4.57 -8.85 -15.23
N CYS A 49 3.94 -8.83 -16.41
CA CYS A 49 4.16 -9.86 -17.43
C CYS A 49 5.63 -9.94 -17.85
N ARG A 50 6.30 -8.80 -18.04
CA ARG A 50 7.73 -8.75 -18.37
C ARG A 50 8.58 -9.41 -17.29
N ARG A 51 8.34 -9.09 -16.01
CA ARG A 51 9.11 -9.67 -14.88
C ARG A 51 8.89 -11.17 -14.73
N ILE A 52 7.65 -11.65 -14.89
CA ILE A 52 7.37 -13.09 -14.86
C ILE A 52 8.19 -13.80 -15.93
N ASN A 53 8.16 -13.31 -17.17
CA ASN A 53 8.92 -13.89 -18.28
C ASN A 53 10.45 -13.88 -18.03
N GLU A 54 10.99 -12.84 -17.39
CA GLU A 54 12.41 -12.78 -17.04
C GLU A 54 12.80 -13.79 -15.96
N ILE A 55 11.92 -14.03 -14.98
CA ILE A 55 12.12 -15.04 -13.95
C ILE A 55 12.06 -16.43 -14.57
N GLU A 56 11.03 -16.73 -15.37
CA GLU A 56 10.85 -18.02 -16.04
C GLU A 56 11.99 -18.33 -17.02
N ALA A 57 12.51 -17.31 -17.70
CA ALA A 57 13.66 -17.45 -18.60
C ALA A 57 15.02 -17.52 -17.87
N GLY A 58 15.05 -17.45 -16.53
CA GLY A 58 16.29 -17.45 -15.74
C GLY A 58 17.17 -16.22 -15.95
N LYS A 59 16.61 -15.13 -16.48
CA LYS A 59 17.31 -13.86 -16.73
C LYS A 59 17.28 -12.93 -15.54
N ALA A 60 16.29 -13.08 -14.67
CA ALA A 60 16.17 -12.28 -13.46
C ALA A 60 17.17 -12.74 -12.40
N GLN A 61 17.85 -11.77 -11.77
CA GLN A 61 18.57 -12.01 -10.53
C GLN A 61 17.56 -12.03 -9.38
N LEU A 62 17.34 -13.21 -8.79
CA LEU A 62 16.48 -13.36 -7.62
C LEU A 62 17.24 -13.01 -6.34
N LEU A 63 16.51 -12.48 -5.39
CA LEU A 63 16.98 -12.22 -4.03
C LEU A 63 16.25 -13.16 -3.08
N ASP A 64 16.93 -13.55 -2.01
CA ASP A 64 16.28 -14.27 -0.92
C ASP A 64 15.21 -13.38 -0.25
N VAL A 65 14.04 -13.95 -0.03
CA VAL A 65 12.89 -13.20 0.49
C VAL A 65 13.11 -12.73 1.93
N ASP A 66 13.80 -13.51 2.75
CA ASP A 66 14.06 -13.16 4.14
C ASP A 66 15.01 -11.97 4.22
N ASP A 67 16.05 -11.95 3.38
CA ASP A 67 16.99 -10.83 3.26
C ASP A 67 16.29 -9.54 2.80
N VAL A 68 15.39 -9.64 1.82
CA VAL A 68 14.64 -8.47 1.30
C VAL A 68 13.70 -7.93 2.37
N LEU A 69 12.95 -8.79 3.05
CA LEU A 69 12.01 -8.38 4.10
C LEU A 69 12.75 -7.79 5.30
N ALA A 70 13.88 -8.36 5.71
CA ALA A 70 14.73 -7.82 6.77
C ALA A 70 15.22 -6.41 6.44
N LYS A 71 15.73 -6.20 5.21
CA LYS A 71 16.16 -4.86 4.73
C LYS A 71 15.01 -3.86 4.67
N ALA A 72 13.82 -4.29 4.25
CA ALA A 72 12.64 -3.43 4.19
C ALA A 72 12.21 -2.98 5.59
N ARG A 73 12.12 -3.90 6.56
CA ARG A 73 11.78 -3.59 7.96
C ARG A 73 12.79 -2.64 8.59
N ALA A 74 14.08 -2.88 8.38
CA ALA A 74 15.14 -1.99 8.87
C ALA A 74 15.03 -0.55 8.33
N ARG A 75 14.55 -0.37 7.09
CA ARG A 75 14.33 0.96 6.49
C ARG A 75 13.07 1.65 6.98
N LEU A 76 12.04 0.89 7.34
CA LEU A 76 10.75 1.42 7.79
C LEU A 76 10.71 1.74 9.28
N GLY A 77 11.78 1.42 10.03
CA GLY A 77 11.93 1.84 11.42
C GLY A 77 10.80 1.34 12.32
N SER A 78 10.60 0.02 12.35
CA SER A 78 9.84 -0.63 13.43
C SER A 78 10.73 -0.92 14.62
#